data_AF-A0A699VA56-F1
#
_entry.id   AF-A0A699VA56-F1
#
_cell.length_a   1.000
_cell.length_b   1.000
_cell.length_c   1.000
_cell.angle_alpha   90.00
_cell.angle_beta   90.00
_cell.angle_gamma   90.00
#
_symmetry.space_group_name_H-M   'P 1'
#
loop_
_entity.id
_entity.type
_entity.pdbx_description
1 polymer ?
#
loop_
_entity_poly.entity_id
_entity_poly.type
_entity_poly.pdbx_seq_one_letter_code
_entity_poly.pdbx_strand_id
1 'polypeptide(L)' 'MEPKNVKEAMTDPAWIESMKEELIQFKRLDVWVLVSAPDNISPLTLKWLFKSKHDEEQTFIRNKSRIVMRGYRQEE' A
#
# COMPACT_ATOMS: atom_id res chain seq x y z
N MET A 1 7.92 9.15 11.16
CA MET A 1 8.67 7.87 11.22
C MET A 1 8.07 6.94 10.18
N GLU A 2 8.90 6.27 9.37
CA GLU A 2 8.40 5.35 8.34
C GLU A 2 8.06 3.98 8.95
N PRO A 3 6.82 3.48 8.78
CA PRO A 3 6.38 2.23 9.36
C PRO A 3 6.97 1.06 8.58
N LYS A 4 7.46 0.05 9.30
CA LYS A 4 8.08 -1.14 8.68
C LYS A 4 7.05 -2.18 8.26
N ASN A 5 5.86 -2.12 8.85
CA ASN A 5 4.79 -3.07 8.61
C ASN A 5 3.41 -2.39 8.68
N VAL A 6 2.39 -3.10 8.19
CA VAL A 6 1.01 -2.59 8.15
C VAL A 6 0.47 -2.30 9.55
N LYS A 7 0.85 -3.08 10.56
CA LYS A 7 0.36 -2.88 11.93
C LYS A 7 0.84 -1.53 12.49
N GLU A 8 2.11 -1.18 12.27
CA GLU A 8 2.67 0.13 12.61
C GLU A 8 2.07 1.26 11.78
N ALA A 9 1.82 1.04 10.49
CA ALA A 9 1.15 2.04 9.65
C ALA A 9 -0.29 2.30 10.12
N MET A 10 -0.96 1.29 10.66
CA MET A 10 -2.33 1.41 11.17
C MET A 10 -2.44 2.08 12.54
N THR A 11 -1.33 2.44 13.21
CA THR A 11 -1.39 3.21 14.45
C THR A 11 -1.39 4.72 14.20
N ASP A 12 -1.03 5.17 13.00
CA ASP A 12 -0.91 6.58 12.64
C ASP A 12 -1.98 6.95 11.60
N PRO A 13 -2.84 7.94 11.90
CA PRO A 13 -3.90 8.36 11.00
C PRO A 13 -3.40 8.84 9.63
N ALA A 14 -2.20 9.44 9.55
CA ALA A 14 -1.64 9.91 8.28
C ALA A 14 -1.28 8.76 7.34
N TRP A 15 -0.84 7.63 7.89
CA TRP A 15 -0.56 6.42 7.11
C TRP A 15 -1.85 5.70 6.71
N ILE A 16 -2.85 5.65 7.60
CA ILE A 16 -4.18 5.10 7.29
C ILE A 16 -4.84 5.88 6.15
N GLU A 17 -4.76 7.22 6.17
CA GLU A 17 -5.30 8.07 5.10
C GLU A 17 -4.63 7.77 3.76
N SER A 18 -3.29 7.69 3.75
CA SER A 18 -2.53 7.31 2.57
C SER A 18 -2.94 5.94 2.01
N MET A 19 -3.18 4.95 2.88
CA MET A 19 -3.62 3.61 2.48
C MET A 19 -5.03 3.62 1.89
N LYS A 20 -5.94 4.41 2.49
CA LYS A 20 -7.30 4.57 1.99
C LYS A 20 -7.31 5.25 0.62
N GLU A 21 -6.50 6.26 0.41
CA GLU A 21 -6.41 6.94 -0.87
C GLU A 21 -5.96 6.00 -1.99
N GLU A 22 -4.94 5.17 -1.75
CA GLU A 22 -4.51 4.17 -2.73
C GLU A 22 -5.65 3.19 -3.07
N LEU A 23 -6.37 2.69 -2.06
CA LEU A 23 -7.54 1.81 -2.26
C LEU A 23 -8.67 2.50 -3.04
N ILE A 24 -8.91 3.79 -2.78
CA ILE A 24 -9.91 4.58 -3.51
C ILE A 24 -9.48 4.78 -4.96
N GLN A 25 -8.19 5.01 -5.22
CA GLN A 25 -7.66 5.10 -6.59
C GLN A 25 -7.89 3.81 -7.37
N PHE A 26 -7.65 2.63 -6.76
CA PHE A 26 -7.96 1.36 -7.41
C PHE A 26 -9.43 1.22 -7.77
N LYS A 27 -10.34 1.62 -6.86
CA LYS A 27 -11.79 1.63 -7.15
C LYS A 27 -12.17 2.62 -8.24
N ARG A 28 -11.56 3.80 -8.27
CA ARG A 28 -11.83 4.84 -9.28
C ARG A 28 -11.35 4.43 -10.67
N LEU A 29 -10.23 3.73 -10.74
CA LEU A 29 -9.64 3.26 -11.99
C LEU A 29 -10.23 1.92 -12.45
N ASP A 30 -11.09 1.28 -11.64
CA ASP A 30 -11.73 -0.02 -11.90
C ASP A 30 -10.74 -1.14 -12.27
N VAL A 31 -9.48 -1.00 -11.85
CA VAL A 31 -8.39 -1.92 -12.21
C VAL A 31 -8.37 -3.16 -11.31
N TRP A 32 -8.97 -3.08 -10.11
CA TRP A 32 -8.95 -4.15 -9.11
C TRP A 32 -10.30 -4.26 -8.43
N VAL A 33 -10.84 -5.47 -8.36
CA VAL A 33 -12.05 -5.79 -7.59
C VAL A 33 -11.63 -6.55 -6.33
N LEU A 34 -12.10 -6.09 -5.18
CA LEU A 34 -11.93 -6.83 -3.94
C LEU A 34 -12.86 -8.04 -3.96
N VAL A 35 -12.30 -9.24 -4.07
CA VAL A 35 -13.04 -10.50 -4.03
C VAL A 35 -12.71 -11.26 -2.75
N SER A 36 -13.69 -11.96 -2.19
CA SER A 36 -13.46 -12.92 -1.11
C SER A 36 -12.54 -14.03 -1.62
N ALA A 37 -11.59 -14.46 -0.78
CA ALA A 37 -10.71 -15.57 -1.15
C ALA A 37 -11.58 -16.83 -1.38
N PRO A 38 -11.50 -17.48 -2.55
CA PRO A 38 -12.19 -18.74 -2.79
C PRO A 38 -11.56 -19.85 -1.92
N ASP A 39 -12.37 -20.78 -1.43
CA ASP A 39 -11.98 -21.84 -0.47
C ASP A 39 -10.78 -22.70 -0.89
N ASN A 40 -10.40 -22.69 -2.17
CA ASN A 40 -9.35 -23.53 -2.74
C ASN A 40 -8.21 -22.75 -3.42
N ILE A 41 -8.18 -21.42 -3.31
CA ILE A 41 -7.13 -20.59 -3.90
C ILE A 41 -6.37 -19.86 -2.80
N SER A 42 -5.07 -20.09 -2.73
CA SER A 42 -4.18 -19.28 -1.90
C SER A 42 -4.22 -17.83 -2.40
N PRO A 43 -4.71 -16.87 -1.61
CA PRO A 43 -4.71 -15.48 -2.03
C PRO A 43 -3.28 -15.03 -2.32
N LEU A 44 -3.10 -14.28 -3.40
CA LEU A 44 -1.82 -13.67 -3.73
C LEU A 44 -1.35 -12.84 -2.54
N THR A 45 -0.11 -13.06 -2.12
CA THR A 45 0.45 -12.33 -0.98
C THR A 45 0.60 -10.87 -1.38
N LEU A 46 -0.19 -9.98 -0.78
CA LEU A 46 -0.05 -8.53 -0.93
C LEU A 46 0.97 -8.00 0.08
N LYS A 47 1.78 -7.03 -0.34
CA LYS A 47 2.70 -6.30 0.52
C LYS A 47 2.43 -4.80 0.39
N TRP A 48 2.40 -4.12 1.52
CA TRP A 48 2.38 -2.67 1.55
C TRP A 48 3.80 -2.11 1.53
N LEU A 49 4.02 -1.10 0.70
CA LEU A 49 5.22 -0.30 0.65
C LEU A 49 4.87 1.08 1.20
N PHE A 50 5.60 1.50 2.22
CA PHE A 50 5.49 2.83 2.81
C PHE A 50 6.72 3.62 2.43
N LYS A 51 6.51 4.84 1.92
CA LYS A 51 7.56 5.82 1.66
C LYS A 51 7.09 7.20 2.08
N SER A 52 7.90 7.87 2.88
CA SER A 52 7.74 9.30 3.13
C SER A 52 8.30 10.10 1.95
N LYS A 53 7.52 11.05 1.42
CA LYS A 53 8.04 12.04 0.49
C LYS A 53 8.64 13.20 1.28
N HIS A 54 9.87 13.52 0.92
CA HIS A 54 10.59 14.68 1.41
C HIS A 54 10.83 15.64 0.24
N ASP A 55 10.88 16.93 0.55
CA ASP A 55 11.24 18.00 -0.37
C ASP A 55 12.76 18.05 -0.60
N GLU A 56 13.23 18.92 -1.49
CA GLU A 56 14.67 19.14 -1.74
C GLU A 56 15.39 19.62 -0.47
N GLU A 57 14.68 20.36 0.40
CA GLU A 57 15.16 20.77 1.71
C GLU A 57 15.02 19.68 2.80
N GLN A 58 14.75 18.42 2.42
CA GLN A 58 14.43 17.29 3.31
C GLN A 58 13.17 17.46 4.18
N THR A 59 12.43 18.54 4.01
CA THR A 59 11.17 18.80 4.71
C THR A 59 10.13 17.73 4.36
N PHE A 60 9.47 17.18 5.36
CA PHE A 60 8.44 16.16 5.17
C PHE A 60 7.23 16.74 4.43
N ILE A 61 6.92 16.22 3.24
CA ILE A 61 5.77 16.65 2.44
C ILE A 61 4.55 15.78 2.74
N ARG A 62 4.69 14.45 2.56
CA ARG A 62 3.53 13.54 2.62
C ARG A 62 3.92 12.08 2.75
N ASN A 63 3.09 11.32 3.47
CA ASN A 63 3.15 9.86 3.50
C ASN A 63 2.56 9.24 2.23
N LYS A 64 3.31 8.35 1.57
CA LYS A 64 2.84 7.59 0.41
C LYS A 64 2.88 6.10 0.71
N SER A 65 1.72 5.46 0.62
CA SER A 65 1.60 4.01 0.71
C SER A 65 1.23 3.42 -0.66
N ARG A 66 1.70 2.21 -0.95
CA ARG A 66 1.40 1.47 -2.18
C ARG A 66 1.17 0.01 -1.87
N ILE A 67 0.17 -0.59 -2.52
CA ILE A 67 -0.04 -2.04 -2.49
C ILE A 67 0.69 -2.64 -3.68
N VAL A 68 1.49 -3.68 -3.42
CA VAL A 68 2.11 -4.48 -4.47
C VAL A 68 1.77 -5.95 -4.24
N MET A 69 1.55 -6.69 -5.32
CA MET A 69 1.56 -8.16 -5.22
C MET A 69 2.99 -8.62 -5.05
N ARG A 70 3.19 -9.55 -4.12
CA ARG A 70 4.38 -10.38 -4.08
C ARG A 70 4.24 -11.41 -5.21
N GLY A 71 4.40 -10.95 -6.45
CA GLY A 71 4.57 -11.82 -7.60
C GLY A 71 5.90 -12.56 -7.47
N TYR A 72 5.93 -13.84 -7.81
CA TYR A 72 7.18 -14.55 -8.01
C TYR A 72 7.95 -13.83 -9.13
N ARG A 73 9.17 -13.38 -8.79
CA ARG A 73 10.27 -13.04 -9.70
C ARG A 73 9.84 -12.29 -10.97
N GLN A 74 9.69 -10.98 -10.86
CA GLN A 74 9.90 -10.12 -12.02
C GLN A 74 11.40 -10.19 -12.32
N GLU A 75 11.80 -11.06 -13.27
CA GLU A 75 13.12 -10.93 -13.89
C GLU A 75 13.08 -9.66 -14.74
N GLU A 76 14.16 -8.89 -14.62
CA GLU A 76 14.43 -7.66 -15.36
C GLU A 76 14.48 -7.91 -16.87
#